data_AF-A0A0R0AFB7-F1
#
_entry.id   AF-A0A0R0AFB7-F1
#
_cell.length_a   1.000
_cell.length_b   1.000
_cell.length_c   1.000
_cell.angle_alpha   90.00
_cell.angle_beta   90.00
_cell.angle_gamma   90.00
#
_symmetry.space_group_name_H-M   'P 1'
#
loop_
_entity.id
_entity.type
_entity.pdbx_description
1 polymer ?
#
loop_
_entity_poly.entity_id
_entity_poly.type
_entity_poly.pdbx_seq_one_letter_code
_entity_poly.pdbx_strand_id
1 'polypeptide(L)'
;MRRLLIVGTFVLMGLLAWQVTHRPRPPFPALPAQMEATAPAEATPSYTPEARESAPASRQPSDILSTQRLPDIPAAQLAESLASRAQAGDSQAASQLYLVLSRCNHLARDTSIDWRPEYMDPALLDRLGMSEAQLLAGLEWNALASEAAELEDCQNIPADRLRQASTWLERAAREGDPYARLVYADSVQDLVGGPREMLAAPEKVAQFRRDAITYLQAVAATGSPEAMARLAAAYSSGVLVERDPLLAHAYEIAAAAAAGSAIPASAVETELSSQELARARTLAREIAKP
;
A
#
# COMPACT_ATOMS: atom_id res chain seq x y z
N MET A 1 14.28 50.55 -43.07
CA MET A 1 14.90 50.26 -41.75
C MET A 1 13.91 49.48 -40.88
N ARG A 2 13.81 48.14 -41.02
CA ARG A 2 12.92 47.32 -40.16
C ARG A 2 13.17 45.81 -40.27
N ARG A 3 14.40 45.34 -40.00
CA ARG A 3 14.70 43.89 -39.80
C ARG A 3 15.98 43.74 -38.98
N LEU A 4 15.92 43.83 -37.66
CA LEU A 4 17.05 43.46 -36.77
C LEU A 4 16.70 43.22 -35.29
N LEU A 5 15.41 43.09 -34.92
CA LEU A 5 14.98 43.09 -33.51
C LEU A 5 14.25 41.82 -33.03
N ILE A 6 14.41 40.68 -33.72
CA ILE A 6 13.69 39.43 -33.35
C ILE A 6 14.62 38.27 -32.95
N VAL A 7 15.95 38.41 -33.05
CA VAL A 7 16.88 37.30 -32.73
C VAL A 7 17.35 37.32 -31.27
N GLY A 8 17.23 38.44 -30.55
CA GLY A 8 17.77 38.59 -29.18
C GLY A 8 16.95 37.93 -28.06
N THR A 9 15.66 37.67 -28.26
CA THR A 9 14.76 37.21 -27.18
C THR A 9 14.73 35.69 -26.99
N PHE A 10 15.07 34.89 -28.01
CA PHE A 10 15.06 33.42 -27.89
C PHE A 10 16.30 32.86 -27.19
N VAL A 11 17.44 33.57 -27.22
CA VAL A 11 18.68 33.10 -26.56
C VAL A 11 18.60 33.26 -25.03
N LEU A 12 17.87 34.27 -24.53
CA LEU A 12 17.74 34.49 -23.09
C LEU A 12 16.79 33.50 -22.39
N MET A 13 15.76 32.98 -23.06
CA MET A 13 14.89 31.95 -22.47
C MET A 13 15.54 30.57 -22.43
N GLY A 14 16.43 30.23 -23.36
CA GLY A 14 17.15 28.95 -23.36
C GLY A 14 18.13 28.79 -22.21
N LEU A 15 18.78 29.88 -21.78
CA LEU A 15 19.75 29.87 -20.68
C LEU A 15 19.10 29.78 -19.29
N LEU A 16 17.88 30.32 -19.13
CA LEU A 16 17.13 30.20 -17.87
C LEU A 16 16.59 28.78 -17.64
N ALA A 17 16.26 28.03 -18.70
CA ALA A 17 15.82 26.64 -18.58
C ALA A 17 16.97 25.68 -18.20
N TRP A 18 18.20 25.95 -18.64
CA TRP A 18 19.37 25.12 -18.35
C TRP A 18 19.86 25.24 -16.88
N GLN A 19 19.69 26.42 -16.27
CA GLN A 19 20.08 26.62 -14.86
C GLN A 19 19.11 26.00 -13.84
N VAL A 20 17.88 25.66 -14.25
CA VAL A 20 16.90 25.01 -13.36
C VAL A 20 17.08 23.49 -13.34
N THR A 21 17.53 22.88 -14.44
CA THR A 21 17.69 21.42 -14.57
C THR A 21 19.07 20.88 -14.14
N HIS A 22 20.06 21.77 -13.92
CA HIS A 22 21.41 21.38 -13.48
C HIS A 22 21.81 21.96 -12.12
N ARG A 23 20.84 22.19 -11.22
CA ARG A 23 21.20 22.40 -9.81
C ARG A 23 21.79 21.10 -9.25
N PRO A 24 23.03 21.11 -8.73
CA PRO A 24 23.53 19.98 -7.97
C PRO A 24 22.57 19.71 -6.81
N ARG A 25 22.21 18.43 -6.63
CA ARG A 25 21.38 17.99 -5.50
C ARG A 25 22.02 18.48 -4.21
N PRO A 26 21.27 19.08 -3.27
CA PRO A 26 21.83 19.42 -1.98
C PRO A 26 22.37 18.14 -1.32
N PRO A 27 23.52 18.19 -0.64
CA PRO A 27 23.99 17.06 0.15
C PRO A 27 22.91 16.69 1.18
N PHE A 28 22.67 15.38 1.32
CA PHE A 28 21.73 14.81 2.28
C PHE A 28 21.92 15.41 3.69
N PRO A 29 20.86 15.62 4.49
CA PRO A 29 21.03 15.79 5.92
C PRO A 29 21.63 14.50 6.48
N ALA A 30 22.83 14.61 7.05
CA ALA A 30 23.44 13.52 7.79
C ALA A 30 22.55 13.15 8.98
N LEU A 31 22.32 11.86 9.18
CA LEU A 31 21.79 11.33 10.44
C LEU A 31 22.71 11.81 11.59
N PRO A 32 22.16 12.24 12.74
CA PRO A 32 22.96 12.78 13.83
C PRO A 32 23.91 11.70 14.36
N ALA A 33 25.20 11.93 14.14
CA ALA A 33 26.28 11.20 14.79
C ALA A 33 26.40 11.69 16.23
N GLN A 34 25.70 11.03 17.15
CA GLN A 34 26.04 11.08 18.57
C GLN A 34 25.84 9.70 19.16
N MET A 35 26.95 8.98 19.34
CA MET A 35 27.28 8.22 20.55
C MET A 35 28.71 7.73 20.38
N GLU A 36 29.66 8.65 20.57
CA GLU A 36 31.02 8.27 20.95
C GLU A 36 30.98 7.59 22.31
N ALA A 37 31.56 6.40 22.33
CA ALA A 37 31.79 5.61 23.51
C ALA A 37 32.70 6.38 24.48
N THR A 38 32.21 6.58 25.71
CA THR A 38 33.08 6.75 26.88
C THR A 38 32.59 5.81 27.96
N ALA A 39 33.34 4.73 28.15
CA ALA A 39 33.25 3.89 29.34
C ALA A 39 33.95 4.59 30.51
N PRO A 40 33.42 4.40 31.74
CA PRO A 40 34.32 4.05 32.83
C PRO A 40 33.84 2.82 33.61
N ALA A 41 34.81 2.25 34.31
CA ALA A 41 34.81 0.96 34.99
C ALA A 41 33.81 0.82 36.16
N GLU A 42 33.38 -0.43 36.34
CA GLU A 42 32.99 -1.14 37.56
C GLU A 42 32.29 -0.38 38.71
N ALA A 43 30.99 -0.64 38.84
CA ALA A 43 30.36 -0.91 40.13
C ALA A 43 29.10 -1.75 39.92
N THR A 44 29.09 -2.98 40.42
CA THR A 44 27.87 -3.80 40.54
C THR A 44 27.09 -3.38 41.79
N PRO A 45 25.79 -3.10 41.65
CA PRO A 45 24.85 -3.50 42.70
C PRO A 45 23.62 -4.24 42.15
N SER A 46 23.40 -5.40 42.76
CA SER A 46 22.15 -6.15 42.98
C SER A 46 20.89 -5.71 42.19
N TYR A 47 20.48 -6.54 41.23
CA TYR A 47 19.19 -6.46 40.54
C TYR A 47 18.12 -7.22 41.34
N THR A 48 17.16 -6.50 41.90
CA THR A 48 15.83 -7.02 42.26
C THR A 48 14.97 -7.09 41.00
N PRO A 49 14.28 -8.21 40.70
CA PRO A 49 13.42 -8.30 39.53
C PRO A 49 12.06 -7.66 39.85
N GLU A 50 11.97 -6.35 39.71
CA GLU A 50 10.67 -5.67 39.59
C GLU A 50 10.27 -5.60 38.11
N ALA A 51 9.00 -5.89 37.86
CA ALA A 51 8.41 -6.18 36.56
C ALA A 51 8.81 -5.15 35.50
N ARG A 52 9.63 -5.60 34.53
CA ARG A 52 9.68 -4.96 33.22
C ARG A 52 8.32 -5.20 32.57
N GLU A 53 7.51 -4.14 32.61
CA GLU A 53 6.46 -3.94 31.63
C GLU A 53 7.08 -4.15 30.25
N SER A 54 6.63 -5.22 29.60
CA SER A 54 7.13 -5.67 28.30
C SER A 54 6.97 -4.54 27.29
N ALA A 55 8.08 -4.06 26.74
CA ALA A 55 8.09 -3.34 25.48
C ALA A 55 7.23 -4.13 24.46
N PRO A 56 6.41 -3.46 23.63
CA PRO A 56 5.50 -4.18 22.73
C PRO A 56 6.34 -5.04 21.80
N ALA A 57 6.15 -6.35 21.90
CA ALA A 57 6.74 -7.33 21.00
C ALA A 57 6.48 -6.90 19.56
N SER A 58 7.48 -7.05 18.69
CA SER A 58 7.33 -6.85 17.26
C SER A 58 6.10 -7.63 16.76
N ARG A 59 5.05 -6.92 16.40
CA ARG A 59 3.83 -7.50 15.80
C ARG A 59 4.20 -8.06 14.43
N GLN A 60 4.14 -9.38 14.32
CA GLN A 60 4.73 -10.21 13.26
C GLN A 60 3.82 -10.26 12.00
N PRO A 61 4.31 -10.82 10.88
CA PRO A 61 3.49 -11.18 9.72
C PRO A 61 2.21 -12.00 10.03
N SER A 62 2.17 -12.67 11.19
CA SER A 62 0.97 -13.36 11.70
C SER A 62 -0.24 -12.45 11.90
N ASP A 63 -0.02 -11.19 12.27
CA ASP A 63 -1.10 -10.28 12.65
C ASP A 63 -1.86 -9.80 11.40
N ILE A 64 -1.14 -9.61 10.29
CA ILE A 64 -1.71 -9.34 8.96
C ILE A 64 -2.63 -10.49 8.54
N LEU A 65 -2.11 -11.73 8.58
CA LEU A 65 -2.87 -12.93 8.20
C LEU A 65 -4.04 -13.24 9.16
N SER A 66 -3.94 -12.84 10.42
CA SER A 66 -5.02 -13.00 11.39
C SER A 66 -6.17 -12.02 11.12
N THR A 67 -5.85 -10.79 10.70
CA THR A 67 -6.84 -9.76 10.38
C THR A 67 -7.64 -10.12 9.14
N GLN A 68 -6.99 -10.68 8.12
CA GLN A 68 -7.63 -11.13 6.88
C GLN A 68 -8.61 -12.31 7.08
N ARG A 69 -8.48 -13.08 8.17
CA ARG A 69 -9.38 -14.22 8.45
C ARG A 69 -10.65 -13.73 9.13
N LEU A 70 -11.73 -13.69 8.37
CA LEU A 70 -13.07 -13.38 8.87
C LEU A 70 -13.80 -14.67 9.28
N PRO A 71 -14.55 -14.67 10.39
CA PRO A 71 -15.44 -15.77 10.75
C PRO A 71 -16.52 -16.01 9.69
N ASP A 72 -16.85 -17.28 9.43
CA ASP A 72 -17.92 -17.69 8.52
C ASP A 72 -19.30 -17.61 9.22
N ILE A 73 -19.77 -16.39 9.41
CA ILE A 73 -21.09 -16.05 9.97
C ILE A 73 -21.70 -14.90 9.14
N PRO A 74 -23.02 -14.69 9.18
CA PRO A 74 -23.65 -13.64 8.39
C PRO A 74 -23.03 -12.25 8.61
N ALA A 75 -22.74 -11.51 7.53
CA ALA A 75 -21.99 -10.27 7.57
C ALA A 75 -22.62 -9.20 8.47
N ALA A 76 -23.96 -9.12 8.54
CA ALA A 76 -24.63 -8.21 9.46
C ALA A 76 -24.34 -8.53 10.94
N GLN A 77 -24.31 -9.82 11.30
CA GLN A 77 -23.97 -10.27 12.66
C GLN A 77 -22.48 -10.05 12.95
N LEU A 78 -21.63 -10.35 11.97
CA LEU A 78 -20.19 -10.12 12.08
C LEU A 78 -19.87 -8.63 12.25
N ALA A 79 -20.46 -7.77 11.43
CA ALA A 79 -20.27 -6.32 11.47
C ALA A 79 -20.68 -5.73 12.82
N GLU A 80 -21.78 -6.21 13.43
CA GLU A 80 -22.21 -5.76 14.77
C GLU A 80 -21.19 -6.15 15.84
N SER A 81 -20.76 -7.41 15.85
CA SER A 81 -19.75 -7.91 16.80
C SER A 81 -18.43 -7.15 16.69
N LEU A 82 -17.95 -6.95 15.46
CA LEU A 82 -16.71 -6.21 15.18
C LEU A 82 -16.85 -4.73 15.55
N ALA A 83 -18.01 -4.10 15.30
CA ALA A 83 -18.26 -2.71 15.67
C ALA A 83 -18.15 -2.51 17.18
N SER A 84 -18.72 -3.40 18.00
CA SER A 84 -18.59 -3.34 19.45
C SER A 84 -17.13 -3.39 19.91
N ARG A 85 -16.34 -4.33 19.38
CA ARG A 85 -14.90 -4.45 19.68
C ARG A 85 -14.10 -3.25 19.21
N ALA A 86 -14.34 -2.79 17.98
CA ALA A 86 -13.67 -1.63 17.39
C ALA A 86 -13.95 -0.35 18.19
N GLN A 87 -15.20 -0.17 18.66
CA GLN A 87 -15.56 0.93 19.56
C GLN A 87 -14.79 0.85 20.89
N ALA A 88 -14.57 -0.35 21.42
CA ALA A 88 -13.79 -0.60 22.63
C ALA A 88 -12.26 -0.42 22.43
N GLY A 89 -11.78 -0.09 21.22
CA GLY A 89 -10.36 0.18 20.94
C GLY A 89 -9.59 -0.98 20.32
N ASP A 90 -10.28 -2.03 19.88
CA ASP A 90 -9.67 -3.14 19.17
C ASP A 90 -9.39 -2.76 17.70
N SER A 91 -8.14 -2.39 17.42
CA SER A 91 -7.72 -1.94 16.08
C SER A 91 -7.84 -3.04 15.02
N GLN A 92 -7.64 -4.32 15.40
CA GLN A 92 -7.82 -5.44 14.50
C GLN A 92 -9.30 -5.63 14.15
N ALA A 93 -10.20 -5.49 15.13
CA ALA A 93 -11.64 -5.52 14.86
C ALA A 93 -12.07 -4.34 13.97
N ALA A 94 -11.46 -3.16 14.12
CA ALA A 94 -11.69 -2.03 13.23
C ALA A 94 -11.27 -2.34 11.78
N SER A 95 -10.11 -2.99 11.58
CA SER A 95 -9.67 -3.45 10.26
C SER A 95 -10.59 -4.50 9.66
N GLN A 96 -11.01 -5.49 10.45
CA GLN A 96 -11.95 -6.53 10.01
C GLN A 96 -13.32 -5.93 9.67
N LEU A 97 -13.77 -4.95 10.45
CA LEU A 97 -15.02 -4.25 10.18
C LEU A 97 -14.93 -3.48 8.87
N TYR A 98 -13.81 -2.80 8.61
CA TYR A 98 -13.57 -2.17 7.31
C TYR A 98 -13.71 -3.17 6.16
N LEU A 99 -13.12 -4.37 6.26
CA LEU A 99 -13.22 -5.39 5.21
C LEU A 99 -14.65 -5.80 4.90
N VAL A 100 -15.45 -6.05 5.94
CA VAL A 100 -16.86 -6.44 5.77
C VAL A 100 -17.65 -5.30 5.14
N LEU A 101 -17.49 -4.07 5.66
CA LEU A 101 -18.28 -2.92 5.21
C LEU A 101 -17.87 -2.44 3.82
N SER A 102 -16.58 -2.45 3.48
CA SER A 102 -16.11 -2.03 2.15
C SER A 102 -16.60 -3.00 1.07
N ARG A 103 -16.49 -4.32 1.29
CA ARG A 103 -17.04 -5.35 0.39
C ARG A 103 -18.53 -5.11 0.14
N CYS A 104 -19.32 -4.97 1.20
CA CYS A 104 -20.76 -4.73 1.07
C CYS A 104 -21.09 -3.38 0.42
N ASN A 105 -20.29 -2.34 0.68
CA ASN A 105 -20.47 -1.02 0.07
C ASN A 105 -20.14 -1.03 -1.43
N HIS A 106 -19.14 -1.80 -1.87
CA HIS A 106 -18.83 -1.98 -3.29
C HIS A 106 -19.98 -2.69 -4.00
N LEU A 107 -20.46 -3.83 -3.47
CA LEU A 107 -21.61 -4.56 -4.03
C LEU A 107 -22.89 -3.72 -4.08
N ALA A 108 -23.11 -2.85 -3.08
CA ALA A 108 -24.28 -1.96 -3.07
C ALA A 108 -24.20 -0.80 -4.08
N ARG A 109 -23.00 -0.47 -4.58
CA ARG A 109 -22.76 0.64 -5.52
C ARG A 109 -22.50 0.17 -6.95
N ASP A 110 -21.97 -1.04 -7.10
CA ASP A 110 -21.61 -1.62 -8.38
C ASP A 110 -22.80 -2.44 -8.92
N THR A 111 -23.37 -1.99 -10.04
CA THR A 111 -24.41 -2.71 -10.76
C THR A 111 -23.96 -3.09 -12.17
N SER A 112 -22.67 -3.06 -12.48
CA SER A 112 -22.20 -3.40 -13.83
C SER A 112 -20.76 -3.92 -13.85
N ILE A 113 -20.60 -5.23 -13.78
CA ILE A 113 -19.38 -5.86 -14.27
C ILE A 113 -19.45 -5.90 -15.80
N ASP A 114 -18.64 -5.06 -16.47
CA ASP A 114 -18.43 -5.11 -17.93
C ASP A 114 -17.44 -6.24 -18.25
N TRP A 115 -17.94 -7.48 -18.35
CA TRP A 115 -17.12 -8.63 -18.77
C TRP A 115 -16.84 -8.54 -20.27
N ARG A 116 -15.56 -8.37 -20.65
CA ARG A 116 -15.14 -8.32 -22.06
C ARG A 116 -14.56 -9.67 -22.51
N PRO A 117 -15.12 -10.31 -23.56
CA PRO A 117 -14.65 -11.59 -24.10
C PRO A 117 -13.21 -11.57 -24.66
N GLU A 118 -12.66 -10.37 -24.87
CA GLU A 118 -11.36 -10.11 -25.52
C GLU A 118 -10.16 -10.75 -24.80
N TYR A 119 -10.32 -11.26 -23.57
CA TYR A 119 -9.26 -11.85 -22.75
C TYR A 119 -9.31 -13.38 -22.63
N MET A 120 -10.16 -14.08 -23.40
CA MET A 120 -10.30 -15.54 -23.34
C MET A 120 -9.22 -16.27 -24.18
N ASP A 121 -8.44 -17.15 -23.54
CA ASP A 121 -7.47 -18.04 -24.21
C ASP A 121 -8.21 -19.16 -24.98
N PRO A 122 -8.10 -19.25 -26.31
CA PRO A 122 -8.71 -20.32 -27.10
C PRO A 122 -8.27 -21.74 -26.69
N ALA A 123 -7.05 -21.88 -26.15
CA ALA A 123 -6.55 -23.18 -25.69
C ALA A 123 -7.18 -23.64 -24.37
N LEU A 124 -7.79 -22.74 -23.60
CA LEU A 124 -8.58 -23.09 -22.42
C LEU A 124 -9.93 -23.71 -22.82
N LEU A 125 -10.57 -23.16 -23.85
CA LEU A 125 -11.87 -23.65 -24.34
C LEU A 125 -11.78 -25.11 -24.86
N ASP A 126 -10.73 -25.42 -25.63
CA ASP A 126 -10.49 -26.77 -26.16
C ASP A 126 -10.23 -27.78 -25.03
N ARG A 127 -9.43 -27.40 -24.02
CA ARG A 127 -9.16 -28.24 -22.84
C ARG A 127 -10.39 -28.55 -22.00
N LEU A 128 -11.34 -27.61 -21.94
CA LEU A 128 -12.58 -27.75 -21.19
C LEU A 128 -13.69 -28.45 -22.01
N GLY A 129 -13.49 -28.63 -23.32
CA GLY A 129 -14.53 -29.14 -24.22
C GLY A 129 -15.77 -28.24 -24.27
N MET A 130 -15.59 -26.94 -24.03
CA MET A 130 -16.65 -25.95 -23.97
C MET A 130 -16.55 -24.98 -25.16
N SER A 131 -17.69 -24.56 -25.69
CA SER A 131 -17.71 -23.38 -26.57
C SER A 131 -17.57 -22.09 -25.74
N GLU A 132 -17.10 -21.02 -26.37
CA GLU A 132 -17.00 -19.69 -25.76
C GLU A 132 -18.33 -19.27 -25.11
N ALA A 133 -19.46 -19.50 -25.78
CA ALA A 133 -20.79 -19.21 -25.25
C ALA A 133 -21.16 -20.03 -24.01
N GLN A 134 -20.73 -21.30 -23.92
CA GLN A 134 -20.98 -22.15 -22.76
C GLN A 134 -20.13 -21.72 -21.56
N LEU A 135 -18.87 -21.34 -21.80
CA LEU A 135 -18.00 -20.85 -20.75
C LEU A 135 -18.48 -19.48 -20.24
N LEU A 136 -18.83 -18.56 -21.13
CA LEU A 136 -19.38 -17.25 -20.77
C LEU A 136 -20.66 -17.41 -19.96
N ALA A 137 -21.61 -18.23 -20.42
CA ALA A 137 -22.83 -18.49 -19.66
C ALA A 137 -22.53 -19.10 -18.27
N GLY A 138 -21.56 -20.01 -18.16
CA GLY A 138 -21.16 -20.59 -16.88
C GLY A 138 -20.49 -19.59 -15.95
N LEU A 139 -19.62 -18.72 -16.47
CA LEU A 139 -18.97 -17.65 -15.72
C LEU A 139 -19.97 -16.59 -15.28
N GLU A 140 -20.89 -16.18 -16.15
CA GLU A 140 -21.99 -15.26 -15.84
C GLU A 140 -22.89 -15.85 -14.75
N TRP A 141 -23.31 -17.11 -14.87
CA TRP A 141 -24.14 -17.76 -13.85
C TRP A 141 -23.43 -17.89 -12.51
N ASN A 142 -22.15 -18.27 -12.48
CA ASN A 142 -21.37 -18.38 -11.26
C ASN A 142 -21.10 -17.00 -10.62
N ALA A 143 -20.80 -15.98 -11.42
CA ALA A 143 -20.62 -14.61 -10.96
C ALA A 143 -21.93 -14.08 -10.37
N LEU A 144 -23.05 -14.20 -11.09
CA LEU A 144 -24.37 -13.79 -10.62
C LEU A 144 -24.81 -14.55 -9.35
N ALA A 145 -24.53 -15.86 -9.26
CA ALA A 145 -24.86 -16.65 -8.08
C ALA A 145 -24.00 -16.28 -6.86
N SER A 146 -22.69 -16.05 -7.06
CA SER A 146 -21.78 -15.57 -6.02
C SER A 146 -22.16 -14.17 -5.55
N GLU A 147 -22.47 -13.27 -6.47
CA GLU A 147 -22.93 -11.91 -6.18
C GLU A 147 -24.28 -11.91 -5.46
N ALA A 148 -25.23 -12.75 -5.86
CA ALA A 148 -26.52 -12.86 -5.19
C ALA A 148 -26.37 -13.33 -3.74
N ALA A 149 -25.50 -14.31 -3.50
CA ALA A 149 -25.20 -14.81 -2.15
C ALA A 149 -24.48 -13.74 -1.30
N GLU A 150 -23.50 -13.03 -1.86
CA GLU A 150 -22.81 -11.94 -1.16
C GLU A 150 -23.72 -10.73 -0.90
N LEU A 151 -24.61 -10.40 -1.84
CA LEU A 151 -25.59 -9.35 -1.67
C LEU A 151 -26.58 -9.70 -0.58
N GLU A 152 -27.09 -10.94 -0.54
CA GLU A 152 -27.94 -11.45 0.54
C GLU A 152 -27.26 -11.30 1.91
N ASP A 153 -25.97 -11.62 2.00
CA ASP A 153 -25.18 -11.46 3.22
C ASP A 153 -25.08 -9.98 3.68
N CYS A 154 -25.06 -9.05 2.71
CA CYS A 154 -24.95 -7.61 2.93
C CYS A 154 -26.30 -6.88 3.11
N GLN A 155 -27.44 -7.48 2.73
CA GLN A 155 -28.77 -6.82 2.67
C GLN A 155 -29.22 -6.21 4.01
N ASN A 156 -28.76 -6.77 5.13
CA ASN A 156 -29.15 -6.35 6.48
C ASN A 156 -28.19 -5.33 7.11
N ILE A 157 -27.20 -4.82 6.37
CA ILE A 157 -26.28 -3.78 6.86
C ILE A 157 -26.81 -2.39 6.46
N PRO A 158 -27.08 -1.49 7.43
CA PRO A 158 -27.55 -0.15 7.13
C PRO A 158 -26.57 0.65 6.25
N ALA A 159 -27.10 1.40 5.28
CA ALA A 159 -26.28 2.14 4.32
C ALA A 159 -25.38 3.22 4.97
N ASP A 160 -25.81 3.80 6.08
CA ASP A 160 -24.98 4.71 6.89
C ASP A 160 -23.79 4.00 7.53
N ARG A 161 -23.97 2.74 7.95
CA ARG A 161 -22.87 1.90 8.43
C ARG A 161 -21.90 1.54 7.32
N LEU A 162 -22.39 1.18 6.13
CA LEU A 162 -21.54 0.95 4.95
C LEU A 162 -20.67 2.18 4.62
N ARG A 163 -21.21 3.39 4.72
CA ARG A 163 -20.47 4.64 4.50
C ARG A 163 -19.38 4.91 5.54
N GLN A 164 -19.40 4.25 6.70
CA GLN A 164 -18.38 4.41 7.75
C GLN A 164 -17.16 3.51 7.54
N ALA A 165 -17.13 2.66 6.50
CA ALA A 165 -16.02 1.72 6.26
C ALA A 165 -14.65 2.41 6.32
N SER A 166 -14.46 3.50 5.57
CA SER A 166 -13.18 4.22 5.51
C SER A 166 -12.78 4.85 6.84
N THR A 167 -13.73 5.27 7.68
CA THR A 167 -13.44 5.78 9.03
C THR A 167 -12.81 4.69 9.92
N TRP A 168 -13.25 3.44 9.79
CA TRP A 168 -12.66 2.32 10.52
C TRP A 168 -11.25 1.99 10.04
N LEU A 169 -11.02 2.05 8.73
CA LEU A 169 -9.67 1.91 8.14
C LEU A 169 -8.71 2.99 8.65
N GLU A 170 -9.11 4.26 8.59
CA GLU A 170 -8.28 5.38 9.06
C GLU A 170 -7.92 5.23 10.53
N ARG A 171 -8.89 4.81 11.35
CA ARG A 171 -8.69 4.59 12.78
C ARG A 171 -7.69 3.45 13.01
N ALA A 172 -7.92 2.29 12.42
CA ALA A 172 -7.07 1.13 12.60
C ALA A 172 -5.63 1.39 12.13
N ALA A 173 -5.45 2.05 10.98
CA ALA A 173 -4.13 2.38 10.44
C ALA A 173 -3.36 3.34 11.37
N ARG A 174 -4.06 4.35 11.92
CA ARG A 174 -3.52 5.30 12.89
C ARG A 174 -3.15 4.63 14.21
N GLU A 175 -3.98 3.71 14.69
CA GLU A 175 -3.73 2.90 15.91
C GLU A 175 -2.64 1.85 15.72
N GLY A 176 -2.19 1.64 14.48
CA GLY A 176 -1.04 0.82 14.15
C GLY A 176 -1.34 -0.63 13.84
N ASP A 177 -2.58 -0.92 13.46
CA ASP A 177 -2.90 -2.21 12.87
C ASP A 177 -2.12 -2.41 11.55
N PRO A 178 -1.30 -3.47 11.44
CA PRO A 178 -0.41 -3.65 10.30
C PRO A 178 -1.17 -3.93 9.01
N TYR A 179 -2.33 -4.59 9.08
CA TYR A 179 -3.17 -4.83 7.91
C TYR A 179 -3.83 -3.56 7.41
N ALA A 180 -4.44 -2.75 8.30
CA ALA A 180 -4.99 -1.46 7.90
C ALA A 180 -3.94 -0.54 7.30
N ARG A 181 -2.71 -0.52 7.85
CA ARG A 181 -1.59 0.24 7.29
C ARG A 181 -1.20 -0.21 5.88
N LEU A 182 -1.26 -1.51 5.59
CA LEU A 182 -1.05 -2.03 4.24
C LEU A 182 -2.15 -1.57 3.29
N VAL A 183 -3.41 -1.81 3.66
CA VAL A 183 -4.56 -1.56 2.78
C VAL A 183 -4.83 -0.08 2.58
N TYR A 184 -4.49 0.78 3.56
CA TYR A 184 -4.60 2.23 3.44
C TYR A 184 -3.98 2.76 2.14
N ALA A 185 -2.83 2.23 1.71
CA ALA A 185 -2.14 2.68 0.51
C ALA A 185 -2.92 2.42 -0.80
N ASP A 186 -3.84 1.45 -0.82
CA ASP A 186 -4.65 1.10 -1.99
C ASP A 186 -6.05 1.73 -1.96
N SER A 187 -6.51 2.19 -0.78
CA SER A 187 -7.87 2.66 -0.54
C SER A 187 -8.10 4.13 -0.84
N VAL A 188 -7.40 4.69 -1.85
CA VAL A 188 -7.49 6.13 -2.16
C VAL A 188 -8.92 6.58 -2.52
N GLN A 189 -9.69 5.72 -3.19
CA GLN A 189 -11.08 6.03 -3.56
C GLN A 189 -12.01 6.05 -2.34
N ASP A 190 -11.80 5.15 -1.38
CA ASP A 190 -12.60 5.09 -0.14
C ASP A 190 -12.27 6.24 0.82
N LEU A 191 -11.00 6.66 0.84
CA LEU A 191 -10.47 7.63 1.78
C LEU A 191 -10.57 9.06 1.25
N VAL A 192 -10.28 9.28 -0.03
CA VAL A 192 -10.26 10.61 -0.64
C VAL A 192 -11.52 10.88 -1.47
N GLY A 193 -11.97 9.89 -2.24
CA GLY A 193 -13.08 10.00 -3.20
C GLY A 193 -12.62 9.72 -4.64
N GLY A 194 -13.50 9.95 -5.61
CA GLY A 194 -13.19 9.76 -7.03
C GLY A 194 -12.33 10.90 -7.60
N PRO A 195 -12.01 10.88 -8.91
CA PRO A 195 -11.17 11.88 -9.54
C PRO A 195 -11.63 13.33 -9.33
N ARG A 196 -12.94 13.56 -9.29
CA ARG A 196 -13.50 14.90 -9.05
C ARG A 196 -13.20 15.39 -7.64
N GLU A 197 -13.38 14.54 -6.63
CA GLU A 197 -13.09 14.85 -5.23
C GLU A 197 -11.59 15.05 -5.01
N MET A 198 -10.75 14.22 -5.63
CA MET A 198 -9.29 14.38 -5.58
C MET A 198 -8.83 15.71 -6.18
N LEU A 199 -9.41 16.15 -7.30
CA LEU A 199 -9.12 17.46 -7.90
C LEU A 199 -9.63 18.62 -7.05
N ALA A 200 -10.78 18.45 -6.38
CA ALA A 200 -11.35 19.48 -5.53
C ALA A 200 -10.62 19.63 -4.17
N ALA A 201 -9.90 18.59 -3.72
CA ALA A 201 -9.20 18.55 -2.44
C ALA A 201 -7.76 18.01 -2.57
N PRO A 202 -6.86 18.72 -3.27
CA PRO A 202 -5.49 18.27 -3.49
C PRO A 202 -4.68 18.12 -2.19
N GLU A 203 -5.00 18.88 -1.14
CA GLU A 203 -4.39 18.76 0.18
C GLU A 203 -4.72 17.42 0.84
N LYS A 204 -5.94 16.91 0.62
CA LYS A 204 -6.37 15.59 1.13
C LYS A 204 -5.62 14.48 0.40
N VAL A 205 -5.43 14.60 -0.91
CA VAL A 205 -4.57 13.69 -1.69
C VAL A 205 -3.13 13.73 -1.17
N ALA A 206 -2.59 14.93 -0.91
CA ALA A 206 -1.23 15.07 -0.40
C ALA A 206 -1.05 14.46 1.00
N GLN A 207 -2.06 14.60 1.88
CA GLN A 207 -2.06 13.95 3.19
C GLN A 207 -2.13 12.43 3.06
N PHE A 208 -3.05 11.92 2.24
CA PHE A 208 -3.16 10.49 1.94
C PHE A 208 -1.83 9.88 1.50
N ARG A 209 -1.15 10.53 0.54
CA ARG A 209 0.16 10.08 0.03
C ARG A 209 1.22 9.98 1.13
N ARG A 210 1.31 11.00 2.00
CA ARG A 210 2.27 11.00 3.12
C ARG A 210 1.97 9.88 4.11
N ASP A 211 0.71 9.72 4.48
CA ASP A 211 0.28 8.69 5.44
C ASP A 211 0.49 7.29 4.87
N ALA A 212 0.13 7.06 3.61
CA ALA A 212 0.32 5.78 2.92
C ALA A 212 1.80 5.36 2.93
N ILE A 213 2.72 6.24 2.56
CA ILE A 213 4.16 5.93 2.57
C ILE A 213 4.66 5.69 4.00
N THR A 214 4.24 6.51 4.95
CA THR A 214 4.64 6.35 6.37
C THR A 214 4.16 5.00 6.92
N TYR A 215 2.92 4.62 6.63
CA TYR A 215 2.34 3.36 7.06
C TYR A 215 3.00 2.15 6.39
N LEU A 216 3.24 2.20 5.08
CA LEU A 216 3.95 1.14 4.37
C LEU A 216 5.38 0.98 4.90
N GLN A 217 6.11 2.06 5.16
CA GLN A 217 7.44 2.01 5.77
C GLN A 217 7.41 1.37 7.16
N ALA A 218 6.42 1.73 7.98
CA ALA A 218 6.26 1.14 9.31
C ALA A 218 6.01 -0.37 9.26
N VAL A 219 5.24 -0.87 8.28
CA VAL A 219 4.99 -2.31 8.13
C VAL A 219 6.17 -3.01 7.43
N ALA A 220 6.87 -2.36 6.51
CA ALA A 220 8.08 -2.90 5.90
C ALA A 220 9.20 -3.10 6.94
N ALA A 221 9.33 -2.19 7.90
CA ALA A 221 10.28 -2.30 9.00
C ALA A 221 10.06 -3.54 9.89
N THR A 222 8.88 -4.16 9.86
CA THR A 222 8.64 -5.44 10.57
C THR A 222 9.01 -6.66 9.72
N GLY A 223 9.68 -6.47 8.58
CA GLY A 223 10.05 -7.53 7.65
C GLY A 223 8.91 -7.99 6.74
N SER A 224 7.84 -7.20 6.57
CA SER A 224 6.71 -7.58 5.71
C SER A 224 7.11 -7.52 4.21
N PRO A 225 7.18 -8.66 3.50
CA PRO A 225 7.48 -8.66 2.07
C PRO A 225 6.40 -7.94 1.26
N GLU A 226 5.15 -7.99 1.72
CA GLU A 226 4.03 -7.32 1.06
C GLU A 226 4.16 -5.79 1.14
N ALA A 227 4.53 -5.24 2.30
CA ALA A 227 4.76 -3.81 2.45
C ALA A 227 5.94 -3.33 1.58
N MET A 228 7.03 -4.11 1.54
CA MET A 228 8.18 -3.82 0.69
C MET A 228 7.79 -3.84 -0.79
N ALA A 229 6.99 -4.81 -1.24
CA ALA A 229 6.51 -4.87 -2.63
C ALA A 229 5.64 -3.65 -2.98
N ARG A 230 4.77 -3.20 -2.07
CA ARG A 230 3.95 -1.98 -2.27
C ARG A 230 4.81 -0.72 -2.32
N LEU A 231 5.87 -0.63 -1.51
CA LEU A 231 6.85 0.47 -1.59
C LEU A 231 7.63 0.44 -2.91
N ALA A 232 8.03 -0.73 -3.39
CA ALA A 232 8.64 -0.87 -4.70
C ALA A 232 7.73 -0.31 -5.81
N ALA A 233 6.46 -0.69 -5.82
CA ALA A 233 5.47 -0.17 -6.77
C ALA A 233 5.25 1.35 -6.62
N ALA A 234 5.24 1.87 -5.40
CA ALA A 234 5.10 3.31 -5.12
C ALA A 234 6.27 4.13 -5.69
N TYR A 235 7.51 3.70 -5.43
CA TYR A 235 8.71 4.37 -5.96
C TYR A 235 8.91 4.13 -7.47
N SER A 236 8.42 3.01 -8.01
CA SER A 236 8.49 2.73 -9.45
C SER A 236 7.53 3.63 -10.25
N SER A 237 6.27 3.71 -9.79
CA SER A 237 5.22 4.46 -10.49
C SER A 237 5.28 5.97 -10.27
N GLY A 238 5.75 6.43 -9.11
CA GLY A 238 5.72 7.84 -8.74
C GLY A 238 4.33 8.36 -8.33
N VAL A 239 3.34 7.48 -8.14
CA VAL A 239 1.95 7.87 -7.82
C VAL A 239 1.82 8.32 -6.36
N LEU A 240 2.31 7.50 -5.42
CA LEU A 240 2.23 7.79 -3.99
C LEU A 240 3.41 8.64 -3.49
N VAL A 241 4.58 8.49 -4.09
CA VAL A 241 5.83 9.19 -3.72
C VAL A 241 6.55 9.63 -4.98
N GLU A 242 7.58 10.46 -4.89
CA GLU A 242 8.41 10.78 -6.06
C GLU A 242 9.04 9.50 -6.63
N ARG A 243 9.08 9.38 -7.96
CA ARG A 243 9.63 8.21 -8.64
C ARG A 243 11.12 8.10 -8.35
N ASP A 244 11.54 6.94 -7.86
CA ASP A 244 12.93 6.59 -7.57
C ASP A 244 13.18 5.13 -7.99
N PRO A 245 13.67 4.88 -9.22
CA PRO A 245 13.94 3.54 -9.72
C PRO A 245 14.94 2.76 -8.85
N LEU A 246 15.89 3.45 -8.23
CA LEU A 246 16.91 2.82 -7.39
C LEU A 246 16.29 2.31 -6.08
N LEU A 247 15.49 3.13 -5.40
CA LEU A 247 14.74 2.69 -4.21
C LEU A 247 13.69 1.64 -4.56
N ALA A 248 12.99 1.78 -5.69
CA ALA A 248 12.03 0.79 -6.16
C ALA A 248 12.69 -0.59 -6.25
N HIS A 249 13.82 -0.69 -6.96
CA HIS A 249 14.53 -1.96 -7.10
C HIS A 249 15.14 -2.46 -5.77
N ALA A 250 15.58 -1.57 -4.89
CA ALA A 250 16.04 -1.97 -3.56
C ALA A 250 14.92 -2.63 -2.73
N TYR A 251 13.70 -2.10 -2.79
CA TYR A 251 12.53 -2.71 -2.16
C TYR A 251 12.10 -4.02 -2.83
N GLU A 252 12.22 -4.15 -4.16
CA GLU A 252 11.96 -5.43 -4.87
C GLU A 252 12.88 -6.55 -4.36
N ILE A 253 14.18 -6.24 -4.22
CA ILE A 253 15.17 -7.18 -3.69
C ILE A 253 14.86 -7.54 -2.24
N ALA A 254 14.54 -6.55 -1.40
CA ALA A 254 14.22 -6.77 0.00
C ALA A 254 12.95 -7.62 0.17
N ALA A 255 11.90 -7.34 -0.62
CA ALA A 255 10.66 -8.10 -0.62
C ALA A 255 10.88 -9.56 -1.01
N ALA A 256 11.64 -9.81 -2.09
CA ALA A 256 11.97 -11.16 -2.54
C ALA A 256 12.78 -11.93 -1.48
N ALA A 257 13.76 -11.28 -0.87
CA ALA A 257 14.54 -11.86 0.22
C ALA A 257 13.67 -12.22 1.44
N ALA A 258 12.78 -11.32 1.86
CA ALA A 258 11.87 -11.54 2.99
C ALA A 258 10.83 -12.65 2.69
N ALA A 259 10.42 -12.80 1.43
CA ALA A 259 9.50 -13.85 0.99
C ALA A 259 10.20 -15.20 0.70
N GLY A 260 11.53 -15.25 0.67
CA GLY A 260 12.29 -16.43 0.22
C GLY A 260 12.06 -16.75 -1.26
N SER A 261 11.79 -15.75 -2.08
CA SER A 261 11.48 -15.89 -3.50
C SER A 261 12.55 -15.26 -4.40
N ALA A 262 12.47 -15.53 -5.70
CA ALA A 262 13.30 -14.85 -6.69
C ALA A 262 12.85 -13.39 -6.86
N ILE A 263 13.80 -12.51 -7.20
CA ILE A 263 13.50 -11.13 -7.57
C ILE A 263 12.69 -11.17 -8.88
N PRO A 264 11.50 -10.57 -8.93
CA PRO A 264 10.73 -10.51 -10.17
C PRO A 264 11.49 -9.69 -11.22
N ALA A 265 11.45 -10.12 -12.47
CA ALA A 265 11.93 -9.29 -13.57
C ALA A 265 11.10 -8.00 -13.62
N SER A 266 11.75 -6.84 -13.51
CA SER A 266 11.07 -5.55 -13.51
C SER A 266 11.66 -4.62 -14.58
N ALA A 267 10.81 -3.77 -15.16
CA ALA A 267 11.26 -2.73 -16.08
C ALA A 267 12.28 -1.79 -15.39
N VAL A 268 12.14 -1.61 -14.08
CA VAL A 268 13.02 -0.80 -13.24
C VAL A 268 14.48 -1.27 -13.34
N GLU A 269 14.74 -2.58 -13.33
CA GLU A 269 16.11 -3.10 -13.46
C GLU A 269 16.79 -2.64 -14.76
N THR A 270 16.03 -2.56 -15.86
CA THR A 270 16.55 -2.15 -17.18
C THR A 270 16.89 -0.66 -17.26
N GLU A 271 16.40 0.15 -16.32
CA GLU A 271 16.66 1.59 -16.24
C GLU A 271 17.92 1.94 -15.46
N LEU A 272 18.46 0.98 -14.68
CA LEU A 272 19.56 1.20 -13.76
C LEU A 272 20.91 0.84 -14.38
N SER A 273 21.91 1.69 -14.13
CA SER A 273 23.30 1.34 -14.42
C SER A 273 23.82 0.23 -13.51
N SER A 274 24.89 -0.44 -13.90
CA SER A 274 25.54 -1.46 -13.07
C SER A 274 25.95 -0.95 -11.68
N GLN A 275 26.31 0.34 -11.56
CA GLN A 275 26.62 0.96 -10.28
C GLN A 275 25.36 1.13 -9.41
N GLU A 276 24.25 1.54 -10.01
CA GLU A 276 22.98 1.70 -9.31
C GLU A 276 22.40 0.36 -8.89
N LEU A 277 22.51 -0.69 -9.72
CA LEU A 277 22.15 -2.05 -9.34
C LEU A 277 22.96 -2.54 -8.13
N ALA A 278 24.26 -2.26 -8.08
CA ALA A 278 25.10 -2.59 -6.92
C ALA A 278 24.70 -1.80 -5.66
N ARG A 279 24.31 -0.53 -5.82
CA ARG A 279 23.78 0.31 -4.72
C ARG A 279 22.43 -0.18 -4.23
N ALA A 280 21.51 -0.50 -5.13
CA ALA A 280 20.18 -1.04 -4.80
C ALA A 280 20.29 -2.33 -3.98
N ARG A 281 21.19 -3.26 -4.36
CA ARG A 281 21.49 -4.45 -3.55
C ARG A 281 22.03 -4.14 -2.16
N THR A 282 22.76 -3.03 -2.01
CA THR A 282 23.29 -2.60 -0.70
C THR A 282 22.17 -2.02 0.17
N LEU A 283 21.34 -1.14 -0.40
CA LEU A 283 20.18 -0.59 0.29
C LEU A 283 19.16 -1.68 0.66
N ALA A 284 18.93 -2.65 -0.22
CA ALA A 284 18.05 -3.78 0.06
C ALA A 284 18.46 -4.55 1.33
N ARG A 285 19.77 -4.73 1.55
CA ARG A 285 20.29 -5.34 2.78
C ARG A 285 20.11 -4.46 4.02
N GLU A 286 20.00 -3.15 3.86
CA GLU A 286 19.70 -2.24 4.96
C GLU A 286 18.20 -2.24 5.27
N ILE A 287 17.35 -2.23 4.24
CA ILE A 287 15.89 -2.33 4.36
C ILE A 287 15.47 -3.65 5.02
N ALA A 288 16.13 -4.75 4.68
CA ALA A 288 15.81 -6.07 5.22
C ALA A 288 16.31 -6.32 6.66
N LYS A 289 16.98 -5.34 7.29
CA LYS A 289 17.37 -5.46 8.71
C LYS A 289 16.13 -5.21 9.59
N PRO A 290 15.81 -6.11 10.52
CA PRO A 290 14.73 -5.90 11.50
C PRO A 290 15.10 -4.85 12.55
#